data_AF-A0A072TMK9-F1
#
_entry.id   AF-A0A072TMK9-F1
#
_cell.length_a   1.000
_cell.length_b   1.000
_cell.length_c   1.000
_cell.angle_alpha   90.00
_cell.angle_beta   90.00
_cell.angle_gamma   90.00
#
_symmetry.space_group_name_H-M   'P 1'
#
loop_
_entity.id
_entity.type
_entity.pdbx_description
1 polymer ?
#
loop_
_entity_poly.entity_id
_entity_poly.type
_entity_poly.pdbx_seq_one_letter_code
_entity_poly.pdbx_strand_id
1 'polypeptide(L)'
;MLSIPGNDDHPSHDVGEGQKLIKEVYEALRGSPQWNEMLFVITYDEHGGFYDHVPTPVDGVPSPDDIVGPEPFKFKFDRLGVRVPTIFISPWIEPGKVLHEPSGPFPTSQYEHSSIPATVKKIFNLPEFLTKRDAWAGTFEGLLTLSSPRTDCPEKLPEPIKLREAAAKEEAKLSEFQEELVLMAATLNGDHKKSIYPDKLIENMCVSDAVKYAEDAFNTFLNECEKAKQNGADGCDIVDCANTCSKLPNSKNFFHKMLSCITRDR
;
A
#
# COMPACT_ATOMS: atom_id res chain seq x y z
N MET A 1 -9.08 15.31 19.36
CA MET A 1 -9.86 14.14 18.91
C MET A 1 -8.98 12.93 19.10
N LEU A 2 -9.43 11.92 19.83
CA LEU A 2 -8.72 10.63 19.87
C LEU A 2 -8.89 9.99 18.48
N SER A 3 -7.79 9.66 17.80
CA SER A 3 -7.88 8.92 16.54
C SER A 3 -8.39 7.51 16.84
N ILE A 4 -9.22 6.99 15.94
CA ILE A 4 -9.63 5.59 15.97
C ILE A 4 -8.38 4.78 15.55
N PRO A 5 -7.93 3.79 16.32
CA PRO A 5 -6.84 2.90 15.91
C PRO A 5 -7.19 2.24 14.57
N GLY A 6 -6.19 2.04 13.70
CA GLY A 6 -6.43 1.23 12.51
C GLY A 6 -6.85 -0.20 12.89
N ASN A 7 -7.57 -0.85 11.98
CA ASN A 7 -8.14 -2.19 12.15
C ASN A 7 -7.99 -3.03 10.87
N ASP A 8 -6.92 -2.79 10.12
CA ASP A 8 -6.60 -3.40 8.82
C ASP A 8 -5.49 -4.45 8.92
N ASP A 9 -5.20 -4.94 10.14
CA ASP A 9 -4.04 -5.78 10.49
C ASP A 9 -2.66 -5.16 10.15
N HIS A 10 -2.58 -3.92 9.65
CA HIS A 10 -1.30 -3.26 9.33
C HIS A 10 -0.62 -2.67 10.58
N PRO A 11 0.72 -2.73 10.70
CA PRO A 11 1.43 -2.00 11.75
C PRO A 11 1.13 -0.48 11.74
N SER A 12 1.15 0.23 12.86
CA SER A 12 1.66 -0.16 14.17
C SER A 12 0.60 -0.55 15.20
N HIS A 13 -0.68 -0.63 14.82
CA HIS A 13 -1.74 -1.01 15.75
C HIS A 13 -1.72 -2.52 16.04
N ASP A 14 -2.58 -2.95 16.96
CA ASP A 14 -2.69 -4.35 17.36
C ASP A 14 -3.55 -5.10 16.33
N VAL A 15 -3.03 -6.19 15.77
CA VAL A 15 -3.80 -7.03 14.83
C VAL A 15 -5.09 -7.57 15.47
N GLY A 16 -5.19 -7.60 16.80
CA GLY A 16 -6.44 -7.89 17.50
C GLY A 16 -7.61 -6.97 17.09
N GLU A 17 -7.33 -5.71 16.72
CA GLU A 17 -8.36 -4.79 16.21
C GLU A 17 -8.84 -5.19 14.80
N GLY A 18 -7.94 -5.68 13.94
CA GLY A 18 -8.32 -6.21 12.63
C GLY A 18 -9.05 -7.55 12.72
N GLN A 19 -8.63 -8.43 13.63
CA GLN A 19 -9.37 -9.65 13.94
C GLN A 19 -10.78 -9.36 14.50
N LYS A 20 -10.94 -8.25 15.25
CA LYS A 20 -12.24 -7.80 15.74
C LYS A 20 -13.13 -7.31 14.60
N LEU A 21 -12.58 -6.55 13.65
CA LEU A 21 -13.31 -6.17 12.44
C LEU A 21 -13.78 -7.40 11.66
N ILE A 22 -12.90 -8.37 11.43
CA ILE A 22 -13.24 -9.63 10.73
C ILE A 22 -14.39 -10.35 11.45
N LYS A 23 -14.32 -10.46 12.78
CA LYS A 23 -15.39 -11.07 13.58
C LYS A 23 -16.71 -10.32 13.44
N GLU A 24 -16.71 -9.00 13.58
CA GLU A 24 -17.93 -8.18 13.49
C GLU A 24 -18.59 -8.34 12.11
N VAL A 25 -17.79 -8.31 11.04
CA VAL A 25 -18.27 -8.54 9.67
C VAL A 25 -18.80 -9.97 9.51
N TYR A 26 -18.07 -10.97 9.97
CA TYR A 26 -18.50 -12.37 9.90
C TYR A 26 -19.85 -12.58 10.61
N GLU A 27 -20.00 -12.13 11.86
CA GLU A 27 -21.21 -12.34 12.63
C GLU A 27 -22.41 -11.59 12.03
N ALA A 28 -22.19 -10.40 11.46
CA ALA A 28 -23.21 -9.67 10.73
C ALA A 28 -23.68 -10.41 9.47
N LEU A 29 -22.74 -10.93 8.67
CA LEU A 29 -23.06 -11.73 7.47
C LEU A 29 -23.71 -13.06 7.84
N ARG A 30 -23.24 -13.72 8.91
CA ARG A 30 -23.75 -15.00 9.41
C ARG A 30 -25.17 -14.90 9.94
N GLY A 31 -25.54 -13.78 10.54
CA GLY A 31 -26.90 -13.47 10.98
C GLY A 31 -27.84 -12.99 9.87
N SER A 32 -27.31 -12.76 8.65
CA SER A 32 -28.10 -12.28 7.52
C SER A 32 -29.00 -13.36 6.92
N PRO A 33 -30.21 -13.01 6.45
CA PRO A 33 -31.04 -13.97 5.71
C PRO A 33 -30.39 -14.46 4.41
N GLN A 34 -29.40 -13.75 3.88
CA GLN A 34 -28.64 -14.16 2.68
C GLN A 34 -27.42 -15.04 2.99
N TRP A 35 -27.20 -15.52 4.22
CA TRP A 35 -26.03 -16.35 4.56
C TRP A 35 -25.81 -17.53 3.61
N ASN A 36 -26.90 -18.20 3.21
CA ASN A 36 -26.87 -19.33 2.27
C ASN A 36 -26.63 -18.92 0.81
N GLU A 37 -26.43 -17.64 0.52
CA GLU A 37 -26.18 -17.09 -0.82
C GLU A 37 -24.85 -16.32 -0.87
N MET A 38 -24.00 -16.48 0.14
CA MET A 38 -22.76 -15.72 0.30
C MET A 38 -21.51 -16.58 0.17
N LEU A 39 -20.51 -16.00 -0.52
CA LEU A 39 -19.11 -16.35 -0.39
C LEU A 39 -18.39 -15.13 0.18
N PHE A 40 -17.96 -15.23 1.44
CA PHE A 40 -17.16 -14.21 2.08
C PHE A 40 -15.67 -14.54 1.90
N VAL A 41 -14.92 -13.63 1.31
CA VAL A 41 -13.49 -13.78 1.03
C VAL A 41 -12.72 -12.77 1.86
N ILE A 42 -11.77 -13.25 2.64
CA ILE A 42 -10.79 -12.42 3.36
C ILE A 42 -9.45 -12.63 2.66
N THR A 43 -8.82 -11.55 2.23
CA THR A 43 -7.49 -11.56 1.60
C THR A 43 -6.72 -10.31 2.00
N TYR A 44 -5.42 -10.30 1.71
CA TYR A 44 -4.50 -9.23 2.06
C TYR A 44 -3.91 -8.64 0.78
N ASP A 45 -3.66 -7.34 0.77
CA ASP A 45 -3.06 -6.65 -0.36
C ASP A 45 -1.57 -7.04 -0.53
N GLU A 46 -0.87 -7.25 0.58
CA GLU A 46 0.54 -7.60 0.61
C GLU A 46 0.90 -8.56 1.76
N HIS A 47 2.15 -9.04 1.76
CA HIS A 47 2.63 -10.08 2.67
C HIS A 47 3.16 -9.57 4.02
N GLY A 48 3.28 -8.26 4.21
CA GLY A 48 3.77 -7.61 5.43
C GLY A 48 5.30 -7.66 5.60
N GLY A 49 6.05 -8.00 4.55
CA GLY A 49 7.52 -8.08 4.59
C GLY A 49 8.08 -9.33 5.30
N PHE A 50 7.23 -10.26 5.72
CA PHE A 50 7.66 -11.49 6.38
C PHE A 50 8.20 -12.51 5.38
N TYR A 51 9.15 -13.33 5.83
CA TYR A 51 9.70 -14.40 5.01
C TYR A 51 8.64 -15.46 4.66
N ASP A 52 8.50 -15.76 3.38
CA ASP A 52 7.76 -16.93 2.87
C ASP A 52 8.74 -17.87 2.16
N HIS A 53 8.59 -19.17 2.41
CA HIS A 53 9.50 -20.19 1.90
C HIS A 53 9.19 -20.63 0.46
N VAL A 54 8.01 -20.29 -0.08
CA VAL A 54 7.60 -20.71 -1.41
C VAL A 54 8.11 -19.70 -2.44
N PRO A 55 8.89 -20.15 -3.44
CA PRO A 55 9.33 -19.30 -4.54
C PRO A 55 8.14 -18.71 -5.29
N THR A 56 8.25 -17.45 -5.72
CA THR A 56 7.15 -16.82 -6.44
C THR A 56 6.98 -17.41 -7.85
N PRO A 57 5.74 -17.64 -8.31
CA PRO A 57 5.51 -18.11 -9.67
C PRO A 57 6.00 -17.12 -10.73
N VAL A 58 6.75 -17.65 -11.70
CA VAL A 58 7.30 -16.88 -12.83
C VAL A 58 6.99 -17.52 -14.19
N ASP A 59 6.53 -18.77 -14.21
CA ASP A 59 6.30 -19.50 -15.45
C ASP A 59 4.90 -19.23 -16.01
N GLY A 60 4.82 -18.83 -17.27
CA GLY A 60 3.56 -18.58 -17.98
C GLY A 60 2.68 -17.49 -17.38
N VAL A 61 3.23 -16.60 -16.54
CA VAL A 61 2.52 -15.49 -15.89
C VAL A 61 2.46 -14.30 -16.86
N PRO A 62 1.31 -13.94 -17.46
CA PRO A 62 1.26 -12.97 -18.57
C PRO A 62 1.37 -11.52 -18.10
N SER A 63 2.11 -10.63 -18.75
CA SER A 63 1.96 -9.18 -18.45
C SER A 63 0.49 -8.76 -18.60
N PRO A 64 -0.10 -7.98 -17.67
CA PRO A 64 -1.53 -7.68 -17.72
C PRO A 64 -1.91 -6.94 -19.00
N ASP A 65 -1.07 -6.01 -19.45
CA ASP A 65 -1.31 -5.07 -20.55
C ASP A 65 -0.09 -4.89 -21.49
N ASP A 66 0.95 -5.72 -21.34
CA ASP A 66 2.24 -5.64 -22.04
C ASP A 66 3.04 -4.35 -21.78
N ILE A 67 2.65 -3.53 -20.81
CA ILE A 67 3.41 -2.33 -20.46
C ILE A 67 4.66 -2.75 -19.69
N VAL A 68 5.80 -2.28 -20.18
CA VAL A 68 7.11 -2.50 -19.55
C VAL A 68 7.48 -1.27 -18.75
N GLY A 69 7.94 -1.49 -17.52
CA GLY A 69 8.46 -0.43 -16.65
C GLY A 69 9.65 0.30 -17.28
N PRO A 70 9.95 1.53 -16.81
CA PRO A 70 11.05 2.32 -17.35
C PRO A 70 12.44 1.71 -17.06
N GLU A 71 13.46 2.28 -17.73
CA GLU A 71 14.87 2.03 -17.39
C GLU A 71 15.16 2.42 -15.93
N PRO A 72 16.14 1.77 -15.27
CA PRO A 72 17.07 0.77 -15.82
C PRO A 72 16.55 -0.68 -15.75
N PHE A 73 15.42 -0.90 -15.09
CA PHE A 73 15.00 -2.25 -14.69
C PHE A 73 14.11 -2.96 -15.73
N LYS A 74 13.39 -2.21 -16.57
CA LYS A 74 12.52 -2.76 -17.63
C LYS A 74 11.61 -3.88 -17.11
N PHE A 75 10.98 -3.66 -15.97
CA PHE A 75 10.15 -4.67 -15.32
C PHE A 75 8.92 -4.98 -16.17
N LYS A 76 8.72 -6.25 -16.56
CA LYS A 76 7.70 -6.64 -17.54
C LYS A 76 6.34 -6.99 -16.93
N PHE A 77 6.28 -7.06 -15.59
CA PHE A 77 5.11 -7.56 -14.87
C PHE A 77 4.70 -8.97 -15.32
N ASP A 78 5.67 -9.86 -15.61
CA ASP A 78 5.47 -11.24 -16.06
C ASP A 78 5.76 -12.27 -14.95
N ARG A 79 5.46 -11.89 -13.70
CA ARG A 79 5.67 -12.71 -12.50
C ARG A 79 4.69 -12.32 -11.41
N LEU A 80 4.52 -13.20 -10.42
CA LEU A 80 3.76 -12.90 -9.20
C LEU A 80 4.65 -12.43 -8.05
N GLY A 81 4.02 -11.77 -7.08
CA GLY A 81 4.62 -11.39 -5.81
C GLY A 81 4.67 -12.54 -4.80
N VAL A 82 5.05 -12.20 -3.56
CA VAL A 82 5.03 -13.13 -2.43
C VAL A 82 3.59 -13.53 -2.11
N ARG A 83 3.40 -14.74 -1.57
CA ARG A 83 2.08 -15.23 -1.18
C ARG A 83 1.46 -14.35 -0.10
N VAL A 84 0.15 -14.18 -0.19
CA VAL A 84 -0.69 -13.58 0.84
C VAL A 84 -1.69 -14.62 1.34
N PRO A 85 -2.11 -14.58 2.61
CA PRO A 85 -3.15 -15.47 3.09
C PRO A 85 -4.49 -15.13 2.43
N THR A 86 -5.31 -16.15 2.20
CA THR A 86 -6.69 -15.97 1.73
C THR A 86 -7.59 -17.01 2.39
N ILE A 87 -8.73 -16.56 2.90
CA ILE A 87 -9.71 -17.38 3.60
C ILE A 87 -11.05 -17.25 2.89
N PHE A 88 -11.65 -18.40 2.57
CA PHE A 88 -12.97 -18.49 1.96
C PHE A 88 -13.97 -19.02 2.98
N ILE A 89 -15.08 -18.31 3.14
CA ILE A 89 -16.09 -18.58 4.15
C ILE A 89 -17.45 -18.66 3.46
N SER A 90 -18.08 -19.84 3.52
CA SER A 90 -19.41 -20.07 2.97
C SER A 90 -20.00 -21.37 3.55
N PRO A 91 -21.33 -21.47 3.75
CA PRO A 91 -21.95 -22.74 4.12
C PRO A 91 -21.83 -23.82 3.01
N TRP A 92 -21.40 -23.45 1.82
CA TRP A 92 -21.20 -24.35 0.68
C TRP A 92 -19.80 -24.98 0.59
N ILE A 93 -18.94 -24.73 1.58
CA ILE A 93 -17.55 -25.24 1.65
C ILE A 93 -17.43 -26.28 2.76
N GLU A 94 -16.73 -27.39 2.48
CA GLU A 94 -16.40 -28.43 3.46
C GLU A 94 -15.60 -27.88 4.65
N PRO A 95 -15.85 -28.34 5.90
CA PRO A 95 -15.07 -27.90 7.04
C PRO A 95 -13.59 -28.28 6.90
N GLY A 96 -12.70 -27.32 7.14
CA GLY A 96 -11.25 -27.54 7.09
C GLY A 96 -10.71 -27.76 5.67
N LYS A 97 -11.47 -27.40 4.63
CA LYS A 97 -11.01 -27.51 3.25
C LYS A 97 -9.80 -26.61 3.01
N VAL A 98 -8.72 -27.18 2.50
CA VAL A 98 -7.57 -26.45 1.97
C VAL A 98 -7.62 -26.53 0.45
N LEU A 99 -7.56 -25.37 -0.20
CA LEU A 99 -7.41 -25.25 -1.64
C LEU A 99 -5.95 -24.93 -1.95
N HIS A 100 -5.37 -25.70 -2.85
CA HIS A 100 -4.00 -25.51 -3.31
C HIS A 100 -4.01 -24.79 -4.67
N GLU A 101 -3.54 -25.46 -5.72
CA GLU A 101 -3.45 -24.91 -7.08
C GLU A 101 -4.82 -24.86 -7.78
N PRO A 102 -5.07 -23.85 -8.65
CA PRO A 102 -6.26 -23.81 -9.47
C PRO A 102 -6.20 -24.86 -10.59
N SER A 103 -7.36 -25.22 -11.14
CA SER A 103 -7.46 -26.15 -12.27
C SER A 103 -7.33 -25.50 -13.65
N GLY A 104 -7.15 -24.18 -13.74
CA GLY A 104 -7.09 -23.46 -15.02
C GLY A 104 -7.37 -21.97 -14.86
N PRO A 105 -7.59 -21.23 -15.95
CA PRO A 105 -7.80 -21.71 -17.33
C PRO A 105 -6.57 -22.24 -18.08
N PHE A 106 -5.36 -22.03 -17.58
CA PHE A 106 -4.12 -22.54 -18.14
C PHE A 106 -3.41 -23.49 -17.16
N PRO A 107 -2.54 -24.42 -17.62
CA PRO A 107 -1.77 -25.28 -16.71
C PRO A 107 -0.87 -24.51 -15.74
N THR A 108 -0.50 -23.27 -16.07
CA THR A 108 0.32 -22.39 -15.25
C THR A 108 -0.50 -21.44 -14.38
N SER A 109 -1.84 -21.43 -14.50
CA SER A 109 -2.71 -20.54 -13.72
C SER A 109 -2.42 -20.67 -12.23
N GLN A 110 -2.54 -19.54 -11.52
CA GLN A 110 -2.36 -19.46 -10.07
C GLN A 110 -3.54 -18.72 -9.45
N TYR A 111 -3.71 -18.87 -8.14
CA TYR A 111 -4.55 -17.97 -7.36
C TYR A 111 -3.74 -16.72 -6.99
N GLU A 112 -4.24 -15.56 -7.39
CA GLU A 112 -3.68 -14.24 -7.11
C GLU A 112 -4.80 -13.19 -7.10
N HIS A 113 -4.52 -11.92 -6.82
CA HIS A 113 -5.55 -10.89 -6.65
C HIS A 113 -6.54 -10.78 -7.82
N SER A 114 -6.10 -11.04 -9.04
CA SER A 114 -6.94 -11.01 -10.25
C SER A 114 -7.86 -12.23 -10.38
N SER A 115 -7.72 -13.24 -9.52
CA SER A 115 -8.70 -14.31 -9.33
C SER A 115 -10.05 -13.78 -8.85
N ILE A 116 -10.08 -12.64 -8.14
CA ILE A 116 -11.32 -11.98 -7.71
C ILE A 116 -12.11 -11.47 -8.92
N PRO A 117 -11.59 -10.54 -9.76
CA PRO A 117 -12.29 -10.10 -10.96
C PRO A 117 -12.54 -11.24 -11.95
N ALA A 118 -11.64 -12.23 -12.08
CA ALA A 118 -11.88 -13.41 -12.91
C ALA A 118 -13.11 -14.22 -12.43
N THR A 119 -13.25 -14.40 -11.13
CA THR A 119 -14.39 -15.09 -10.53
C THR A 119 -15.68 -14.28 -10.69
N VAL A 120 -15.65 -12.97 -10.47
CA VAL A 120 -16.80 -12.06 -10.68
C VAL A 120 -17.25 -12.11 -12.14
N LYS A 121 -16.31 -12.00 -13.08
CA LYS A 121 -16.58 -12.15 -14.52
C LYS A 121 -17.32 -13.45 -14.81
N LYS A 122 -16.87 -14.57 -14.24
CA LYS A 122 -17.48 -15.89 -14.45
C LYS A 122 -18.87 -15.99 -13.82
N ILE A 123 -19.05 -15.54 -12.58
CA ILE A 123 -20.34 -15.58 -11.87
C ILE A 123 -21.41 -14.76 -12.62
N PHE A 124 -21.06 -13.57 -13.09
CA PHE A 124 -22.01 -12.68 -13.78
C PHE A 124 -22.02 -12.84 -15.31
N ASN A 125 -21.25 -13.79 -15.84
CA ASN A 125 -21.08 -14.02 -17.27
C ASN A 125 -20.79 -12.72 -18.05
N LEU A 126 -19.86 -11.91 -17.53
CA LEU A 126 -19.45 -10.67 -18.17
C LEU A 126 -18.70 -10.97 -19.49
N PRO A 127 -18.84 -10.10 -20.52
CA PRO A 127 -18.41 -10.42 -21.88
C PRO A 127 -16.89 -10.54 -22.01
N GLU A 128 -16.15 -9.64 -21.36
CA GLU A 128 -14.69 -9.50 -21.52
C GLU A 128 -13.98 -9.56 -20.16
N PHE A 129 -12.72 -9.98 -20.20
CA PHE A 129 -11.78 -9.78 -19.09
C PHE A 129 -11.19 -8.37 -19.13
N LEU A 130 -10.70 -7.89 -17.98
CA LEU A 130 -10.09 -6.56 -17.87
C LEU A 130 -8.68 -6.53 -18.48
N THR A 131 -7.93 -7.62 -18.35
CA THR A 131 -6.53 -7.75 -18.71
C THR A 131 -6.21 -9.19 -19.14
N LYS A 132 -4.96 -9.46 -19.53
CA LYS A 132 -4.49 -10.84 -19.72
C LYS A 132 -4.31 -11.60 -18.40
N ARG A 133 -4.13 -10.87 -17.28
CA ARG A 133 -3.88 -11.44 -15.96
C ARG A 133 -5.13 -12.10 -15.40
N ASP A 134 -6.25 -11.40 -15.33
CA ASP A 134 -7.54 -11.97 -14.89
C ASP A 134 -8.10 -13.00 -15.89
N ALA A 135 -7.78 -12.90 -17.18
CA ALA A 135 -8.07 -13.96 -18.14
C ALA A 135 -7.26 -15.25 -17.89
N TRP A 136 -6.11 -15.15 -17.22
CA TRP A 136 -5.22 -16.26 -16.88
C TRP A 136 -5.42 -16.78 -15.45
N ALA A 137 -5.91 -15.96 -14.53
CA ALA A 137 -6.03 -16.28 -13.11
C ALA A 137 -7.02 -17.43 -12.84
N GLY A 138 -6.74 -18.23 -11.81
CA GLY A 138 -7.66 -19.25 -11.33
C GLY A 138 -8.93 -18.65 -10.72
N THR A 139 -10.06 -19.34 -10.84
CA THR A 139 -11.35 -18.92 -10.27
C THR A 139 -11.82 -19.83 -9.12
N PHE A 140 -12.72 -19.33 -8.28
CA PHE A 140 -13.04 -19.94 -6.97
C PHE A 140 -14.22 -20.91 -6.98
N GLU A 141 -14.96 -21.07 -8.08
CA GLU A 141 -16.18 -21.89 -8.09
C GLU A 141 -15.94 -23.36 -7.73
N GLY A 142 -14.72 -23.87 -7.95
CA GLY A 142 -14.33 -25.22 -7.54
C GLY A 142 -14.33 -25.46 -6.03
N LEU A 143 -14.43 -24.40 -5.20
CA LEU A 143 -14.56 -24.50 -3.74
C LEU A 143 -15.98 -24.87 -3.29
N LEU A 144 -16.99 -24.40 -4.03
CA LEU A 144 -18.41 -24.49 -3.66
C LEU A 144 -18.97 -25.86 -4.07
N THR A 145 -18.49 -26.91 -3.40
CA THR A 145 -18.66 -28.32 -3.84
C THR A 145 -19.87 -29.02 -3.22
N LEU A 146 -20.45 -28.47 -2.16
CA LEU A 146 -21.55 -29.11 -1.44
C LEU A 146 -22.87 -29.00 -2.20
N SER A 147 -23.67 -30.05 -2.17
CA SER A 147 -25.02 -30.06 -2.77
C SER A 147 -26.08 -29.34 -1.92
N SER A 148 -25.77 -29.06 -0.65
CA SER A 148 -26.64 -28.36 0.30
C SER A 148 -25.79 -27.55 1.28
N PRO A 149 -26.27 -26.37 1.73
CA PRO A 149 -25.54 -25.55 2.67
C PRO A 149 -25.43 -26.25 4.03
N ARG A 150 -24.28 -26.12 4.66
CA ARG A 150 -24.01 -26.61 5.99
C ARG A 150 -24.77 -25.83 7.06
N THR A 151 -25.20 -26.53 8.09
CA THR A 151 -25.92 -25.97 9.25
C THR A 151 -25.05 -25.88 10.51
N ASP A 152 -23.81 -26.34 10.44
CA ASP A 152 -22.84 -26.37 11.55
C ASP A 152 -21.87 -25.18 11.53
N CYS A 153 -22.12 -24.15 10.70
CA CYS A 153 -21.32 -22.92 10.68
C CYS A 153 -21.51 -22.12 11.98
N PRO A 154 -20.41 -21.73 12.67
CA PRO A 154 -20.49 -20.95 13.92
C PRO A 154 -21.35 -19.70 13.77
N GLU A 155 -22.19 -19.41 14.76
CA GLU A 155 -22.96 -18.15 14.78
C GLU A 155 -22.19 -17.01 15.43
N LYS A 156 -21.28 -17.35 16.33
CA LYS A 156 -20.39 -16.42 17.02
C LYS A 156 -18.97 -16.95 16.99
N LEU A 157 -18.01 -16.05 16.77
CA LEU A 157 -16.59 -16.32 16.85
C LEU A 157 -16.06 -15.95 18.25
N PRO A 158 -14.94 -16.54 18.69
CA PRO A 158 -14.29 -16.12 19.94
C PRO A 158 -13.87 -14.64 19.87
N GLU A 159 -13.84 -13.98 21.04
CA GLU A 159 -13.31 -12.62 21.11
C GLU A 159 -11.80 -12.62 20.81
N PRO A 160 -11.32 -11.75 19.90
CA PRO A 160 -9.90 -11.61 19.64
C PRO A 160 -9.14 -11.22 20.89
N ILE A 161 -7.97 -11.83 21.06
CA ILE A 161 -7.07 -11.51 22.15
C ILE A 161 -6.21 -10.32 21.71
N LYS A 162 -6.06 -9.34 22.60
CA LYS A 162 -5.10 -8.26 22.43
C LYS A 162 -3.68 -8.85 22.43
N LEU A 163 -2.97 -8.80 21.31
CA LEU A 163 -1.65 -9.42 21.19
C LEU A 163 -0.52 -8.47 21.61
N ARG A 164 -0.78 -7.16 21.60
CA ARG A 164 0.16 -6.12 21.98
C ARG A 164 -0.17 -5.60 23.38
N GLU A 165 0.62 -6.01 24.36
CA GLU A 165 0.45 -5.54 25.74
C GLU A 165 0.70 -4.03 25.89
N ALA A 166 1.65 -3.48 25.13
CA ALA A 166 2.10 -2.09 25.22
C ALA A 166 1.93 -1.31 23.91
N ALA A 167 1.73 0.01 24.03
CA ALA A 167 1.73 0.94 22.90
C ALA A 167 3.10 1.00 22.19
N ALA A 168 3.21 1.80 21.13
CA ALA A 168 4.50 2.10 20.51
C ALA A 168 5.51 2.55 21.58
N LYS A 169 6.74 2.04 21.50
CA LYS A 169 7.83 2.41 22.43
C LYS A 169 8.45 3.73 21.97
N GLU A 170 7.72 4.81 22.13
CA GLU A 170 8.09 6.16 21.66
C GLU A 170 9.49 6.60 22.11
N GLU A 171 9.90 6.21 23.32
CA GLU A 171 11.19 6.58 23.91
C GLU A 171 12.32 5.56 23.62
N ALA A 172 12.05 4.50 22.85
CA ALA A 172 13.09 3.54 22.49
C ALA A 172 14.04 4.14 21.45
N LYS A 173 15.29 3.62 21.44
CA LYS A 173 16.19 3.85 20.31
C LYS A 173 15.59 3.29 19.03
N LEU A 174 15.93 3.91 17.91
CA LEU A 174 15.52 3.45 16.59
C LEU A 174 16.08 2.05 16.30
N SER A 175 15.28 1.23 15.62
CA SER A 175 15.82 0.07 14.90
C SER A 175 16.52 0.52 13.63
N GLU A 176 17.39 -0.31 13.08
CA GLU A 176 18.08 -0.06 11.80
C GLU A 176 17.08 0.34 10.68
N PHE A 177 15.94 -0.35 10.59
CA PHE A 177 14.89 0.00 9.62
C PHE A 177 14.31 1.40 9.86
N GLN A 178 14.09 1.79 11.13
CA GLN A 178 13.58 3.12 11.46
C GLN A 178 14.62 4.21 11.18
N GLU A 179 15.91 3.93 11.39
CA GLU A 179 17.00 4.83 11.00
C GLU A 179 16.99 5.08 9.49
N GLU A 180 16.89 4.02 8.67
CA GLU A 180 16.80 4.13 7.21
C GLU A 180 15.58 4.96 6.75
N LEU A 181 14.43 4.83 7.41
CA LEU A 181 13.25 5.66 7.12
C LEU A 181 13.49 7.15 7.41
N VAL A 182 14.21 7.48 8.50
CA VAL A 182 14.59 8.86 8.81
C VAL A 182 15.57 9.41 7.78
N LEU A 183 16.56 8.60 7.38
CA LEU A 183 17.52 8.98 6.35
C LEU A 183 16.82 9.22 4.99
N MET A 184 15.83 8.40 4.65
CA MET A 184 14.98 8.62 3.49
C MET A 184 14.17 9.92 3.63
N ALA A 185 13.58 10.20 4.79
CA ALA A 185 12.84 11.45 5.03
C ALA A 185 13.75 12.70 4.89
N ALA A 186 15.03 12.61 5.25
CA ALA A 186 16.02 13.68 5.04
C ALA A 186 16.23 14.03 3.55
N THR A 187 15.83 13.15 2.62
CA THR A 187 15.83 13.48 1.20
C THR A 187 14.73 14.48 0.84
N LEU A 188 13.58 14.40 1.52
CA LEU A 188 12.39 15.22 1.26
C LEU A 188 12.58 16.69 1.65
N ASN A 189 13.32 16.97 2.72
CA ASN A 189 13.61 18.33 3.19
C ASN A 189 14.98 18.86 2.77
N GLY A 190 15.79 18.04 2.10
CA GLY A 190 17.12 18.41 1.62
C GLY A 190 18.26 18.21 2.63
N ASP A 191 17.97 17.71 3.83
CA ASP A 191 18.98 17.46 4.87
C ASP A 191 20.02 16.41 4.49
N HIS A 192 19.71 15.54 3.51
CA HIS A 192 20.67 14.61 2.91
C HIS A 192 21.93 15.28 2.33
N LYS A 193 21.92 16.59 2.04
CA LYS A 193 23.12 17.35 1.62
C LYS A 193 23.87 18.04 2.75
N LYS A 194 23.36 17.99 3.99
CA LYS A 194 24.00 18.61 5.16
C LYS A 194 25.11 17.69 5.71
N SER A 195 26.09 18.28 6.40
CA SER A 195 27.21 17.56 7.01
C SER A 195 26.85 16.63 8.17
N ILE A 196 25.59 16.68 8.63
CA ILE A 196 25.07 15.80 9.68
C ILE A 196 24.60 14.44 9.11
N TYR A 197 24.38 14.33 7.80
CA TYR A 197 23.93 13.09 7.17
C TYR A 197 25.10 12.13 6.87
N PRO A 198 24.92 10.80 7.00
CA PRO A 198 23.75 10.12 7.59
C PRO A 198 23.84 10.01 9.13
N ASP A 199 25.02 9.69 9.67
CA ASP A 199 25.13 9.15 11.03
C ASP A 199 24.78 10.13 12.15
N LYS A 200 25.18 11.41 12.02
CA LYS A 200 24.92 12.42 13.07
C LYS A 200 23.47 12.89 13.11
N LEU A 201 22.74 12.71 12.01
CA LEU A 201 21.34 13.09 11.92
C LEU A 201 20.51 12.22 12.87
N ILE A 202 20.73 10.91 12.83
CA ILE A 202 19.98 9.92 13.61
C ILE A 202 20.57 9.68 15.01
N GLU A 203 21.73 10.28 15.30
CA GLU A 203 22.45 10.07 16.56
C GLU A 203 21.58 10.46 17.77
N ASN A 204 21.30 9.48 18.63
CA ASN A 204 20.48 9.62 19.84
C ASN A 204 18.99 9.96 19.64
N MET A 205 18.44 9.81 18.42
CA MET A 205 16.99 9.91 18.22
C MET A 205 16.25 8.76 18.91
N CYS A 206 15.11 9.08 19.55
CA CYS A 206 14.11 8.08 19.90
C CYS A 206 13.03 7.97 18.82
N VAL A 207 12.13 6.99 18.95
CA VAL A 207 11.05 6.74 17.98
C VAL A 207 10.16 7.96 17.78
N SER A 208 9.80 8.69 18.86
CA SER A 208 8.96 9.89 18.74
C SER A 208 9.68 11.05 18.03
N ASP A 209 10.98 11.23 18.26
CA ASP A 209 11.81 12.21 17.53
C ASP A 209 11.83 11.88 16.03
N ALA A 210 12.02 10.61 15.68
CA ALA A 210 12.04 10.15 14.29
C ALA A 210 10.70 10.35 13.57
N VAL A 211 9.58 10.01 14.22
CA VAL A 211 8.23 10.23 13.68
C VAL A 211 8.02 11.71 13.39
N LYS A 212 8.31 12.57 14.38
CA LYS A 212 8.18 14.02 14.22
C LYS A 212 9.07 14.55 13.09
N TYR A 213 10.32 14.10 13.01
CA TYR A 213 11.24 14.50 11.95
C TYR A 213 10.70 14.12 10.56
N ALA A 214 10.19 12.90 10.40
CA ALA A 214 9.63 12.43 9.14
C ALA A 214 8.38 13.23 8.72
N GLU A 215 7.48 13.52 9.66
CA GLU A 215 6.30 14.37 9.44
C GLU A 215 6.71 15.79 9.01
N ASP A 216 7.65 16.41 9.73
CA ASP A 216 8.16 17.75 9.43
C ASP A 216 8.87 17.80 8.07
N ALA A 217 9.64 16.76 7.73
CA ALA A 217 10.31 16.65 6.44
C ALA A 217 9.30 16.53 5.28
N PHE A 218 8.27 15.71 5.45
CA PHE A 218 7.19 15.56 4.46
C PHE A 218 6.40 16.87 4.30
N ASN A 219 6.05 17.54 5.40
CA ASN A 219 5.37 18.84 5.35
C ASN A 219 6.23 19.91 4.66
N THR A 220 7.54 19.89 4.88
CA THR A 220 8.48 20.79 4.18
C THR A 220 8.44 20.54 2.67
N PHE A 221 8.49 19.28 2.25
CA PHE A 221 8.39 18.91 0.84
C PHE A 221 7.06 19.33 0.20
N LEU A 222 5.92 19.10 0.88
CA LEU A 222 4.61 19.53 0.39
C LEU A 222 4.53 21.06 0.23
N ASN A 223 5.06 21.80 1.19
CA ASN A 223 5.10 23.26 1.13
C ASN A 223 5.96 23.78 -0.04
N GLU A 224 7.10 23.14 -0.31
CA GLU A 224 7.93 23.50 -1.47
C GLU A 224 7.26 23.09 -2.80
N CYS A 225 6.52 21.98 -2.84
CA CYS A 225 5.68 21.61 -3.97
C CYS A 225 4.62 22.66 -4.29
N GLU A 226 3.91 23.16 -3.28
CA GLU A 226 2.91 24.21 -3.47
C GLU A 226 3.54 25.53 -3.93
N LYS A 227 4.71 25.91 -3.38
CA LYS A 227 5.47 27.07 -3.86
C LYS A 227 5.92 26.89 -5.32
N ALA A 228 6.38 25.71 -5.70
CA ALA A 228 6.79 25.43 -7.08
C ALA A 228 5.62 25.62 -8.05
N LYS A 229 4.44 25.05 -7.74
CA LYS A 229 3.20 25.24 -8.54
C LYS A 229 2.81 26.71 -8.66
N GLN A 230 2.84 27.47 -7.55
CA GLN A 230 2.56 28.91 -7.57
C GLN A 230 3.54 29.70 -8.44
N ASN A 231 4.78 29.21 -8.57
CA ASN A 231 5.81 29.79 -9.43
C ASN A 231 5.80 29.25 -10.87
N GLY A 232 4.77 28.49 -11.25
CA GLY A 232 4.54 28.02 -12.63
C GLY A 232 5.11 26.65 -12.95
N ALA A 233 5.53 25.86 -11.95
CA ALA A 233 5.89 24.46 -12.15
C ALA A 233 4.66 23.62 -12.52
N ASP A 234 4.85 22.62 -13.37
CA ASP A 234 3.80 21.67 -13.77
C ASP A 234 3.93 20.31 -13.08
N GLY A 235 3.04 19.37 -13.39
CA GLY A 235 2.99 18.05 -12.75
C GLY A 235 4.18 17.14 -13.06
N CYS A 236 5.06 17.51 -13.98
CA CYS A 236 6.28 16.79 -14.32
C CYS A 236 7.52 17.32 -13.59
N ASP A 237 7.43 18.45 -12.90
CA ASP A 237 8.56 19.07 -12.20
C ASP A 237 8.83 18.39 -10.85
N ILE A 238 10.09 17.97 -10.65
CA ILE A 238 10.56 17.37 -9.39
C ILE A 238 11.13 18.46 -8.50
N VAL A 239 10.59 18.58 -7.29
CA VAL A 239 11.02 19.58 -6.30
C VAL A 239 12.19 19.04 -5.48
N ASP A 240 13.36 19.70 -5.58
CA ASP A 240 14.54 19.43 -4.75
C ASP A 240 14.66 20.49 -3.64
N CYS A 241 14.25 20.13 -2.44
CA CYS A 241 14.32 20.99 -1.25
C CYS A 241 15.75 21.30 -0.81
N ALA A 242 16.78 20.58 -1.28
CA ALA A 242 18.17 20.87 -0.92
C ALA A 242 18.76 22.04 -1.72
N ASN A 243 18.16 22.39 -2.86
CA ASN A 243 18.65 23.44 -3.75
C ASN A 243 17.81 24.72 -3.69
N THR A 244 16.89 24.86 -2.73
CA THR A 244 16.14 26.09 -2.47
C THR A 244 17.02 27.16 -1.79
N CYS A 245 18.22 27.37 -2.33
CA CYS A 245 19.01 28.57 -2.09
C CYS A 245 18.36 29.74 -2.83
N SER A 246 17.61 30.55 -2.10
CA SER A 246 17.30 31.97 -2.35
C SER A 246 17.56 32.50 -3.77
N LYS A 247 16.57 32.43 -4.66
CA LYS A 247 16.43 33.53 -5.63
C LYS A 247 15.94 34.73 -4.84
N LEU A 248 16.86 35.64 -4.47
CA LEU A 248 16.50 37.00 -4.06
C LEU A 248 15.44 37.52 -5.05
N PRO A 249 14.33 38.12 -4.59
CA PRO A 249 13.36 38.70 -5.50
C PRO A 249 14.12 39.75 -6.30
N ASN A 250 14.25 39.50 -7.59
CA ASN A 250 14.86 40.43 -8.52
C ASN A 250 13.88 41.61 -8.60
N SER A 251 14.01 42.60 -7.72
CA SER A 251 13.18 43.80 -7.73
C SER A 251 13.56 44.63 -8.95
N LYS A 252 13.16 44.19 -10.13
CA LYS A 252 13.20 44.98 -11.34
C LYS A 252 12.00 45.92 -11.30
N ASN A 253 12.13 46.98 -10.51
CA ASN A 253 11.26 48.14 -10.64
C ASN A 253 11.42 48.69 -12.06
N PHE A 254 10.39 48.48 -12.88
CA PHE A 254 10.24 48.98 -14.26
C PHE A 254 10.56 50.49 -14.39
N PHE A 255 10.32 51.25 -13.32
CA PHE A 255 10.59 52.69 -13.27
C PHE A 255 12.08 53.09 -13.24
N HIS A 256 13.00 52.19 -12.87
CA HIS A 256 14.42 52.54 -12.76
C HIS A 256 15.15 52.61 -14.12
N LYS A 257 14.58 51.98 -15.17
CA LYS A 257 15.08 52.04 -16.56
C LYS A 257 14.52 53.22 -17.36
N MET A 258 13.41 53.81 -16.93
CA MET A 258 12.75 54.90 -17.68
C MET A 258 13.32 56.28 -17.33
N LEU A 259 13.92 56.44 -16.14
CA LEU A 259 14.47 57.72 -15.68
C LEU A 259 15.99 57.90 -15.88
N SER A 260 16.73 56.86 -16.26
CA SER A 260 18.18 56.99 -16.54
C SER A 260 18.48 57.59 -17.92
N CYS A 261 17.47 57.90 -18.74
CA CYS A 261 17.64 58.53 -20.06
C CYS A 261 17.21 60.00 -20.11
N ILE A 262 16.83 60.63 -18.99
CA ILE A 262 16.31 62.03 -18.96
C ILE A 262 17.11 62.94 -18.00
N THR A 263 18.37 62.61 -17.67
CA THR A 263 19.25 63.61 -17.05
C THR A 263 20.63 63.68 -17.71
N ARG A 264 20.82 64.82 -18.39
CA ARG A 264 22.05 65.46 -18.92
C ARG A 264 22.57 65.08 -20.31
N ASP A 265 22.05 65.79 -21.31
CA ASP A 265 22.88 66.61 -22.21
C ASP A 265 23.46 67.81 -21.44
N ARG A 266 24.70 68.21 -21.74
CA ARG A 266 25.47 69.16 -20.92
C ARG A 266 26.97 68.91 -20.87
#